data_AF-A0A1R1YND7-F1
#
_entry.id   AF-A0A1R1YND7-F1
#
_cell.length_a   1.000
_cell.length_b   1.000
_cell.length_c   1.000
_cell.angle_alpha   90.00
_cell.angle_beta   90.00
_cell.angle_gamma   90.00
#
_symmetry.space_group_name_H-M   'P 1'
#
loop_
_entity.id
_entity.type
_entity.pdbx_description
1 polymer ?
#
loop_
_entity_poly.entity_id
_entity_poly.type
_entity_poly.pdbx_seq_one_letter_code
_entity_poly.pdbx_strand_id
1 'polypeptide(L)'
;MLDSSSLGKRHEDFMQYHNKLNATLEGIADEYYGGFNNSILTFSGLYEKISSASNSVNSTKNNLIKAKKMLTEKRDGLDQLYMKSKQLSEIVLLLNRIEEINKLPSEVALNIEKKKFLTAVSQIVQAMQFLFDPELRPIEALAGLRQQLEREKENITQVMIEELHNHLYLKSPYCEKGLIFDDDSKDDFNTDPNTSRKKKDKLSKKERGGSFSYLNSETKWETSDNPETDSFSYIELIIESLLLLDKAGDAVDVTSFFYCRPFSCILYFYVCFFFFTYNS
;
A
#
# COMPACT_ATOMS: atom_id res chain seq x y z
N MET A 1 116.37 69.51 41.13
CA MET A 1 116.02 69.06 39.77
C MET A 1 115.10 67.86 39.93
N LEU A 2 113.79 68.08 39.74
CA LEU A 2 112.78 67.03 39.86
C LEU A 2 112.76 66.21 38.58
N ASP A 3 112.97 64.92 38.75
CA ASP A 3 112.96 63.86 37.75
C ASP A 3 111.63 63.84 36.97
N SER A 4 111.67 64.24 35.71
CA SER A 4 110.56 64.23 34.75
C SER A 4 110.31 62.85 34.12
N SER A 5 110.75 61.75 34.74
CA SER A 5 110.72 60.41 34.14
C SER A 5 109.78 59.39 34.84
N SER A 6 109.23 59.69 36.02
CA SER A 6 108.54 58.68 36.85
C SER A 6 106.99 58.75 36.84
N LEU A 7 106.40 59.95 36.73
CA LEU A 7 104.93 60.11 36.71
C LEU A 7 104.30 59.99 35.30
N GLY A 8 105.06 60.23 34.24
CA GLY A 8 104.56 60.20 32.85
C GLY A 8 104.53 58.79 32.23
N LYS A 9 105.50 57.92 32.56
CA LYS A 9 105.60 56.57 31.96
C LYS A 9 104.38 55.69 32.22
N ARG A 10 103.77 55.81 33.40
CA ARG A 10 102.56 55.04 33.76
C ARG A 10 101.27 55.65 33.21
N HIS A 11 101.30 56.89 32.74
CA HIS A 11 100.13 57.52 32.12
C HIS A 11 99.89 56.96 30.71
N GLU A 12 100.96 56.74 29.94
CA GLU A 12 100.88 56.04 28.66
C GLU A 12 100.38 54.61 28.84
N ASP A 13 100.92 53.87 29.81
CA ASP A 13 100.44 52.52 30.15
C ASP A 13 98.95 52.55 30.57
N PHE A 14 98.54 53.50 31.40
CA PHE A 14 97.16 53.66 31.84
C PHE A 14 96.21 53.98 30.70
N MET A 15 96.58 54.90 29.80
CA MET A 15 95.80 55.21 28.60
C MET A 15 95.73 54.00 27.66
N GLN A 16 96.80 53.22 27.56
CA GLN A 16 96.80 51.96 26.83
C GLN A 16 95.81 50.95 27.42
N TYR A 17 95.84 50.73 28.74
CA TYR A 17 94.90 49.82 29.40
C TYR A 17 93.46 50.33 29.31
N HIS A 18 93.23 51.63 29.45
CA HIS A 18 91.91 52.23 29.32
C HIS A 18 91.37 52.06 27.90
N ASN A 19 92.17 52.34 26.87
CA ASN A 19 91.78 52.14 25.47
C ASN A 19 91.55 50.66 25.16
N LYS A 20 92.37 49.77 25.70
CA LYS A 20 92.21 48.33 25.54
C LYS A 20 90.95 47.83 26.21
N LEU A 21 90.64 48.30 27.43
CA LEU A 21 89.40 48.00 28.13
C LEU A 21 88.19 48.51 27.34
N ASN A 22 88.23 49.75 26.88
CA ASN A 22 87.12 50.36 26.15
C ASN A 22 86.88 49.63 24.82
N ALA A 23 87.94 49.30 24.08
CA ALA A 23 87.84 48.50 22.86
C ALA A 23 87.32 47.09 23.14
N THR A 24 87.71 46.46 24.25
CA THR A 24 87.15 45.15 24.63
C THR A 24 85.69 45.26 25.07
N LEU A 25 85.29 46.33 25.75
CA LEU A 25 83.91 46.54 26.18
C LEU A 25 83.00 46.84 24.99
N GLU A 26 83.47 47.65 24.05
CA GLU A 26 82.79 47.95 22.80
C GLU A 26 82.67 46.68 21.93
N GLY A 27 83.72 45.87 21.85
CA GLY A 27 83.67 44.57 21.18
C GLY A 27 82.68 43.58 21.82
N ILE A 28 82.65 43.50 23.16
CA ILE A 28 81.68 42.67 23.88
C ILE A 28 80.26 43.21 23.69
N ALA A 29 80.07 44.52 23.77
CA ALA A 29 78.77 45.14 23.55
C ALA A 29 78.26 44.82 22.14
N ASP A 30 79.05 45.05 21.09
CA ASP A 30 78.68 44.77 19.71
C ASP A 30 78.41 43.28 19.46
N GLU A 31 79.22 42.39 20.06
CA GLU A 31 79.05 40.93 19.94
C GLU A 31 77.72 40.46 20.56
N TYR A 32 77.33 40.99 21.72
CA TYR A 32 76.08 40.62 22.40
C TYR A 32 74.84 41.36 21.85
N TYR A 33 74.97 42.62 21.42
CA TYR A 33 73.85 43.39 20.86
C TYR A 33 73.29 42.73 19.59
N GLY A 34 74.16 42.22 18.70
CA GLY A 34 73.75 41.55 17.48
C GLY A 34 72.97 40.26 17.73
N GLY A 35 73.48 39.40 18.62
CA GLY A 35 72.81 38.14 18.99
C GLY A 35 71.51 38.36 19.76
N PHE A 36 71.48 39.34 20.65
CA PHE A 36 70.30 39.69 21.44
C PHE A 36 69.18 40.29 20.58
N ASN A 37 69.50 41.25 19.69
CA ASN A 37 68.50 41.80 18.78
C ASN A 37 67.94 40.74 17.83
N ASN A 38 68.78 39.85 17.30
CA ASN A 38 68.31 38.72 16.48
C ASN A 38 67.39 37.77 17.27
N SER A 39 67.69 37.53 18.55
CA SER A 39 66.84 36.71 19.42
C SER A 39 65.50 37.38 19.73
N ILE A 40 65.48 38.70 19.90
CA ILE A 40 64.25 39.49 20.09
C ILE A 40 63.40 39.52 18.82
N LEU A 41 64.02 39.75 17.67
CA LEU A 41 63.35 39.76 16.36
C LEU A 41 62.74 38.39 16.06
N THR A 42 63.48 37.31 16.28
CA THR A 42 62.96 35.94 16.10
C THR A 42 61.85 35.60 17.09
N PHE A 43 61.95 36.05 18.35
CA PHE A 43 60.88 35.91 19.32
C PHE A 43 59.60 36.67 18.90
N SER A 44 59.72 37.92 18.44
CA SER A 44 58.59 38.69 17.93
C SER A 44 57.95 38.02 16.71
N GLY A 45 58.76 37.53 15.78
CA GLY A 45 58.27 36.79 14.62
C GLY A 45 57.59 35.46 15.00
N LEU A 46 58.08 34.77 16.03
CA LEU A 46 57.41 33.58 16.59
C LEU A 46 56.09 33.95 17.28
N TYR A 47 56.06 35.05 18.02
CA TYR A 47 54.84 35.54 18.66
C TYR A 47 53.75 35.86 17.63
N GLU A 48 54.09 36.53 16.53
CA GLU A 48 53.17 36.79 15.42
C GLU A 48 52.68 35.50 14.75
N LYS A 49 53.57 34.51 14.54
CA LYS A 49 53.18 33.19 14.02
C LYS A 49 52.25 32.44 14.96
N ILE A 50 52.49 32.49 16.27
CA ILE A 50 51.62 31.87 17.28
C ILE A 50 50.27 32.59 17.36
N SER A 51 50.28 33.92 17.31
CA SER A 51 49.07 34.73 17.31
C SER A 51 48.22 34.48 16.07
N SER A 52 48.83 34.46 14.89
CA SER A 52 48.14 34.13 13.63
C SER A 52 47.63 32.69 13.61
N ALA A 53 48.42 31.72 14.10
CA ALA A 53 47.97 30.33 14.24
C ALA A 53 46.77 30.21 15.20
N SER A 54 46.82 30.87 16.35
CA SER A 54 45.71 30.93 17.32
C SER A 54 44.45 31.53 16.70
N ASN A 55 44.59 32.63 15.97
CA ASN A 55 43.48 33.27 15.25
C ASN A 55 42.91 32.36 14.15
N SER A 56 43.76 31.66 13.41
CA SER A 56 43.36 30.70 12.38
C SER A 56 42.62 29.50 12.97
N VAL A 57 43.10 28.95 14.09
CA VAL A 57 42.43 27.87 14.83
C VAL A 57 41.07 28.33 15.34
N ASN A 58 40.99 29.52 15.93
CA ASN A 58 39.72 30.08 16.40
C ASN A 58 38.75 30.35 15.25
N SER A 59 39.22 30.87 14.12
CA SER A 59 38.43 31.04 12.91
C SER A 59 37.89 29.71 12.38
N THR A 60 38.75 28.70 12.28
CA THR A 60 38.38 27.35 11.84
C THR A 60 37.36 26.71 12.78
N LYS A 61 37.57 26.83 14.09
CA LYS A 61 36.61 26.37 15.12
C LYS A 61 35.26 27.06 14.94
N ASN A 62 35.23 28.37 14.73
CA ASN A 62 34.00 29.12 14.50
C ASN A 62 33.29 28.68 13.22
N ASN A 63 34.04 28.42 12.14
CA ASN A 63 33.49 27.91 10.89
C ASN A 63 32.91 26.50 11.05
N LEU A 64 33.58 25.63 11.81
CA LEU A 64 33.09 24.29 12.12
C LEU A 64 31.81 24.33 12.97
N ILE A 65 31.74 25.24 13.95
CA ILE A 65 30.52 25.47 14.74
C ILE A 65 29.37 25.96 13.85
N LYS A 66 29.64 26.88 12.92
CA LYS A 66 28.65 27.35 11.93
C LYS A 66 28.18 26.21 11.03
N ALA A 67 29.10 25.44 10.45
CA ALA A 67 28.77 24.29 9.60
C ALA A 67 27.96 23.23 10.37
N LYS A 68 28.38 22.90 11.60
CA LYS A 68 27.63 22.01 12.50
C LYS A 68 26.22 22.55 12.72
N LYS A 69 26.07 23.85 13.02
CA LYS A 69 24.75 24.46 13.21
C LYS A 69 23.89 24.36 11.95
N MET A 70 24.43 24.70 10.78
CA MET A 70 23.72 24.59 9.49
C MET A 70 23.32 23.15 9.13
N LEU A 71 24.07 22.15 9.59
CA LEU A 71 23.76 20.73 9.38
C LEU A 71 22.81 20.15 10.44
N THR A 72 22.84 20.68 11.67
CA THR A 72 22.03 20.19 12.80
C THR A 72 20.68 20.91 12.88
N GLU A 73 20.60 22.12 12.36
CA GLU A 73 19.35 22.86 12.27
C GLU A 73 18.38 22.13 11.34
N LYS A 74 17.16 21.94 11.83
CA LYS A 74 16.10 21.24 11.13
C LYS A 74 15.87 21.94 9.79
N ARG A 75 16.18 21.27 8.69
CA ARG A 75 15.90 21.79 7.35
C ARG A 75 14.42 21.66 7.09
N ASP A 76 13.66 22.71 7.40
CA ASP A 76 12.23 22.78 7.10
C ASP A 76 11.96 22.53 5.60
N GLY A 77 12.91 22.88 4.72
CA GLY A 77 12.84 22.54 3.29
C GLY A 77 12.91 21.03 3.00
N LEU A 78 13.67 20.24 3.78
CA LEU A 78 13.72 18.78 3.63
C LEU A 78 12.42 18.16 4.14
N ASP A 79 11.89 18.64 5.26
CA ASP A 79 10.58 18.21 5.77
C ASP A 79 9.47 18.54 4.78
N GLN A 80 9.47 19.75 4.20
CA GLN A 80 8.53 20.12 3.14
C GLN A 80 8.66 19.22 1.92
N LEU A 81 9.88 18.89 1.49
CA LEU A 81 10.11 18.03 0.34
C LEU A 81 9.68 16.58 0.63
N TYR A 82 9.92 16.10 1.85
CA TYR A 82 9.44 14.81 2.33
C TYR A 82 7.91 14.75 2.37
N MET A 83 7.25 15.77 2.92
CA MET A 83 5.78 15.86 2.96
C MET A 83 5.20 15.91 1.55
N LYS A 84 5.79 16.69 0.64
CA LYS A 84 5.39 16.70 -0.78
C LYS A 84 5.59 15.34 -1.44
N SER A 85 6.72 14.67 -1.19
CA SER A 85 6.98 13.34 -1.72
C SER A 85 5.95 12.33 -1.23
N LYS A 86 5.54 12.42 0.04
CA LYS A 86 4.49 11.58 0.61
C LYS A 86 3.14 11.84 -0.05
N GLN A 87 2.74 13.11 -0.18
CA GLN A 87 1.50 13.51 -0.86
C GLN A 87 1.46 13.03 -2.31
N LEU A 88 2.55 13.18 -3.05
CA LEU A 88 2.64 12.68 -4.43
C LEU A 88 2.49 11.16 -4.49
N SER A 89 3.07 10.43 -3.54
CA SER A 89 2.90 8.98 -3.48
C SER A 89 1.46 8.57 -3.18
N GLU A 90 0.78 9.28 -2.29
CA GLU A 90 -0.66 9.06 -2.01
C GLU A 90 -1.51 9.34 -3.24
N ILE A 91 -1.23 10.42 -3.97
CA ILE A 91 -1.91 10.75 -5.24
C ILE A 91 -1.71 9.65 -6.28
N VAL A 92 -0.49 9.10 -6.41
CA VAL A 92 -0.23 7.99 -7.35
C VAL A 92 -1.03 6.74 -6.96
N LEU A 93 -1.13 6.41 -5.67
CA LEU A 93 -1.94 5.29 -5.19
C LEU A 93 -3.43 5.48 -5.53
N LEU A 94 -3.96 6.69 -5.32
CA LEU A 94 -5.34 7.01 -5.69
C LEU A 94 -5.55 6.90 -7.21
N LEU A 95 -4.60 7.38 -8.01
CA LEU A 95 -4.67 7.32 -9.46
C LEU A 95 -4.70 5.87 -9.98
N ASN A 96 -3.83 5.01 -9.43
CA ASN A 96 -3.81 3.59 -9.76
C ASN A 96 -5.14 2.92 -9.40
N ARG A 97 -5.72 3.25 -8.24
CA ARG A 97 -7.02 2.71 -7.83
C ARG A 97 -8.15 3.16 -8.75
N ILE A 98 -8.12 4.41 -9.24
CA ILE A 98 -9.08 4.90 -10.24
C ILE A 98 -8.90 4.15 -11.57
N GLU A 99 -7.66 3.84 -11.97
CA GLU A 99 -7.39 3.06 -13.17
C GLU A 99 -7.94 1.62 -13.07
N GLU A 100 -7.82 0.97 -11.90
CA GLU A 100 -8.45 -0.33 -11.65
C GLU A 100 -9.97 -0.27 -11.83
N ILE A 101 -10.63 0.77 -11.30
CA ILE A 101 -12.09 0.93 -11.44
C ILE A 101 -12.47 1.19 -12.90
N ASN A 102 -11.63 1.85 -13.67
CA ASN A 102 -11.87 2.07 -15.11
C ASN A 102 -11.84 0.75 -15.91
N LYS A 103 -11.09 -0.26 -15.46
CA LYS A 103 -11.04 -1.59 -16.11
C LYS A 103 -12.22 -2.47 -15.71
N LEU A 104 -12.81 -2.21 -14.55
CA LEU A 104 -13.87 -3.03 -13.94
C LEU A 104 -15.13 -3.24 -14.81
N PRO A 105 -15.66 -2.24 -15.55
CA PRO A 105 -16.79 -2.46 -16.47
C PRO A 105 -16.52 -3.56 -17.52
N SER A 106 -15.28 -3.65 -18.03
CA SER A 106 -14.93 -4.70 -18.98
C SER A 106 -14.84 -6.08 -18.32
N GLU A 107 -14.38 -6.16 -17.08
CA GLU A 107 -14.32 -7.42 -16.32
C GLU A 107 -15.71 -7.89 -15.91
N VAL A 108 -16.60 -6.96 -15.55
CA VAL A 108 -18.01 -7.23 -15.25
C VAL A 108 -18.70 -7.84 -16.47
N ALA A 109 -18.50 -7.28 -17.67
CA ALA A 109 -19.07 -7.84 -18.89
C ALA A 109 -18.63 -9.29 -19.13
N LEU A 110 -17.35 -9.61 -18.89
CA LEU A 110 -16.84 -10.99 -18.99
C LEU A 110 -17.41 -11.90 -17.90
N ASN A 111 -17.62 -11.40 -16.69
CA ASN A 111 -18.21 -12.16 -15.60
C ASN A 111 -19.71 -12.44 -15.84
N ILE A 112 -20.42 -11.53 -16.50
CA ILE A 112 -21.79 -11.74 -16.98
C ILE A 112 -21.82 -12.85 -18.04
N GLU A 113 -20.91 -12.83 -19.03
CA GLU A 113 -20.81 -13.89 -20.04
C GLU A 113 -20.53 -15.27 -19.41
N LYS A 114 -19.68 -15.31 -18.39
CA LYS A 114 -19.36 -16.52 -17.62
C LYS A 114 -20.43 -16.89 -16.59
N LYS A 115 -21.56 -16.16 -16.52
CA LYS A 115 -22.66 -16.35 -15.57
C LYS A 115 -22.25 -16.30 -14.09
N LYS A 116 -21.17 -15.57 -13.77
CA LYS A 116 -20.66 -15.36 -12.40
C LYS A 116 -21.21 -14.05 -11.83
N PHE A 117 -22.53 -13.99 -11.64
CA PHE A 117 -23.23 -12.78 -11.20
C PHE A 117 -22.78 -12.28 -9.82
N LEU A 118 -22.56 -13.18 -8.87
CA LEU A 118 -22.18 -12.82 -7.51
C LEU A 118 -20.83 -12.11 -7.43
N THR A 119 -19.83 -12.58 -8.17
CA THR A 119 -18.51 -11.93 -8.25
C THR A 119 -18.61 -10.56 -8.92
N ALA A 120 -19.37 -10.47 -10.02
CA ALA A 120 -19.58 -9.22 -10.74
C ALA A 120 -20.27 -8.16 -9.88
N VAL A 121 -21.36 -8.52 -9.19
CA VAL A 121 -22.08 -7.60 -8.30
C VAL A 121 -21.20 -7.16 -7.13
N SER A 122 -20.46 -8.07 -6.50
CA SER A 122 -19.54 -7.73 -5.41
C SER A 122 -18.47 -6.71 -5.85
N GLN A 123 -17.89 -6.90 -7.04
CA GLN A 123 -16.92 -5.97 -7.63
C GLN A 123 -17.54 -4.60 -7.92
N ILE A 124 -18.76 -4.54 -8.45
CA ILE A 124 -19.48 -3.29 -8.72
C ILE A 124 -19.78 -2.55 -7.41
N VAL A 125 -20.30 -3.23 -6.39
CA VAL A 125 -20.64 -2.62 -5.10
C VAL A 125 -19.40 -2.06 -4.40
N GLN A 126 -18.29 -2.79 -4.40
CA GLN A 126 -17.01 -2.31 -3.85
C GLN A 126 -16.48 -1.09 -4.62
N ALA A 127 -16.59 -1.10 -5.96
CA ALA A 127 -16.20 0.03 -6.79
C ALA A 127 -17.09 1.26 -6.53
N MET A 128 -18.40 1.07 -6.36
CA MET A 128 -19.33 2.15 -6.04
C MET A 128 -19.03 2.74 -4.66
N GLN A 129 -18.83 1.90 -3.63
CA GLN A 129 -18.50 2.36 -2.29
C GLN A 129 -17.28 3.29 -2.30
N PHE A 130 -16.20 2.87 -2.99
CA PHE A 130 -15.00 3.70 -3.16
C PHE A 130 -15.26 5.00 -3.96
N LEU A 131 -16.10 4.94 -4.99
CA LEU A 131 -16.34 6.08 -5.88
C LEU A 131 -17.22 7.18 -5.24
N PHE A 132 -18.07 6.78 -4.29
CA PHE A 132 -18.97 7.66 -3.54
C PHE A 132 -18.40 8.14 -2.20
N ASP A 133 -17.17 7.75 -1.88
CA ASP A 133 -16.42 8.24 -0.72
C ASP A 133 -16.37 9.79 -0.73
N PRO A 134 -16.55 10.44 0.45
CA PRO A 134 -16.69 11.89 0.54
C PRO A 134 -15.46 12.65 0.06
N GLU A 135 -14.28 12.03 0.10
CA GLU A 135 -13.02 12.61 -0.36
C GLU A 135 -12.90 12.65 -1.90
N LEU A 136 -13.50 11.69 -2.60
CA LEU A 136 -13.49 11.61 -4.07
C LEU A 136 -14.73 12.27 -4.69
N ARG A 137 -15.79 12.49 -3.90
CA ARG A 137 -17.03 13.19 -4.32
C ARG A 137 -16.80 14.53 -5.04
N PRO A 138 -15.94 15.44 -4.57
CA PRO A 138 -15.74 16.76 -5.21
C PRO A 138 -15.03 16.70 -6.57
N ILE A 139 -14.47 15.56 -6.98
CA ILE A 139 -13.78 15.42 -8.27
C ILE A 139 -14.82 15.20 -9.37
N GLU A 140 -15.14 16.28 -10.10
CA GLU A 140 -16.12 16.24 -11.22
C GLU A 140 -15.68 15.35 -12.38
N ALA A 141 -14.36 15.23 -12.62
CA ALA A 141 -13.81 14.34 -13.64
C ALA A 141 -14.23 12.86 -13.47
N LEU A 142 -14.64 12.48 -12.26
CA LEU A 142 -15.06 11.12 -11.92
C LEU A 142 -16.58 10.90 -12.13
N ALA A 143 -17.34 11.94 -12.45
CA ALA A 143 -18.78 11.85 -12.67
C ALA A 143 -19.15 10.93 -13.84
N GLY A 144 -18.36 10.94 -14.91
CA GLY A 144 -18.56 10.03 -16.05
C GLY A 144 -18.43 8.56 -15.64
N LEU A 145 -17.42 8.23 -14.82
CA LEU A 145 -17.22 6.87 -14.32
C LEU A 145 -18.34 6.44 -13.36
N ARG A 146 -18.84 7.36 -12.53
CA ARG A 146 -20.02 7.11 -11.66
C ARG A 146 -21.24 6.76 -12.49
N GLN A 147 -21.52 7.56 -13.52
CA GLN A 147 -22.65 7.32 -14.40
C GLN A 147 -22.49 5.99 -15.16
N GLN A 148 -21.28 5.66 -15.61
CA GLN A 148 -21.02 4.39 -16.28
C GLN A 148 -21.23 3.21 -15.32
N LEU A 149 -20.75 3.30 -14.09
CA LEU A 149 -20.90 2.22 -13.10
C LEU A 149 -22.37 2.04 -12.67
N GLU A 150 -23.14 3.13 -12.57
CA GLU A 150 -24.59 3.03 -12.32
C GLU A 150 -25.32 2.39 -13.51
N ARG A 151 -24.93 2.71 -14.75
CA ARG A 151 -25.48 2.04 -15.94
C ARG A 151 -25.15 0.56 -15.95
N GLU A 152 -23.91 0.17 -15.62
CA GLU A 152 -23.53 -1.24 -15.54
C GLU A 152 -24.28 -1.97 -14.42
N LYS A 153 -24.50 -1.30 -13.30
CA LYS A 153 -25.36 -1.80 -12.21
C LYS A 153 -26.80 -2.04 -12.69
N GLU A 154 -27.38 -1.10 -13.42
CA GLU A 154 -28.71 -1.28 -14.01
C GLU A 154 -28.72 -2.45 -15.02
N ASN A 155 -27.71 -2.53 -15.90
CA ASN A 155 -27.57 -3.60 -16.88
C ASN A 155 -27.52 -4.98 -16.22
N ILE A 156 -26.64 -5.17 -15.23
CA ILE A 156 -26.51 -6.47 -14.55
C ILE A 156 -27.79 -6.84 -13.80
N THR A 157 -28.51 -5.84 -13.24
CA THR A 157 -29.81 -6.07 -12.62
C THR A 157 -30.83 -6.59 -13.62
N GLN A 158 -30.91 -5.98 -14.81
CA GLN A 158 -31.83 -6.41 -15.86
C GLN A 158 -31.49 -7.82 -16.38
N VAL A 159 -30.20 -8.11 -16.60
CA VAL A 159 -29.76 -9.44 -17.03
C VAL A 159 -30.06 -10.50 -15.97
N MET A 160 -29.87 -10.20 -14.69
CA MET A 160 -30.21 -11.13 -13.59
C MET A 160 -31.73 -11.39 -13.51
N ILE A 161 -32.56 -10.36 -13.71
CA ILE A 161 -34.04 -10.51 -13.75
C ILE A 161 -34.45 -11.36 -14.95
N GLU A 162 -33.86 -11.15 -16.12
CA GLU A 162 -34.13 -11.93 -17.32
C GLU A 162 -33.72 -13.40 -17.16
N GLU A 163 -32.53 -13.66 -16.60
CA GLU A 163 -32.07 -15.02 -16.28
C GLU A 163 -32.98 -15.69 -15.24
N LEU A 164 -33.43 -14.96 -14.22
CA LEU A 164 -34.39 -15.49 -13.24
C LEU A 164 -35.72 -15.86 -13.90
N HIS A 165 -36.23 -15.03 -14.82
CA HIS A 165 -37.40 -15.37 -15.62
C HIS A 165 -37.16 -16.59 -16.52
N ASN A 166 -36.00 -16.72 -17.15
CA ASN A 166 -35.67 -17.86 -18.02
C ASN A 166 -35.63 -19.19 -17.26
N HIS A 167 -35.12 -19.19 -16.02
CA HIS A 167 -35.10 -20.36 -15.14
C HIS A 167 -36.48 -20.67 -14.53
N LEU A 168 -37.27 -19.66 -14.18
CA LEU A 168 -38.60 -19.84 -13.61
C LEU A 168 -39.64 -20.34 -14.63
N TYR A 169 -39.53 -19.93 -15.90
CA TYR A 169 -40.44 -20.32 -16.98
C TYR A 169 -39.95 -21.51 -17.83
N LEU A 170 -38.96 -22.28 -17.34
CA LEU A 170 -38.47 -23.51 -17.98
C LEU A 170 -38.02 -23.31 -19.44
N LYS A 171 -37.41 -22.17 -19.77
CA LYS A 171 -36.83 -21.93 -21.11
C LYS A 171 -35.38 -22.42 -21.24
N SER A 172 -34.75 -22.75 -20.12
CA SER A 172 -33.41 -23.33 -20.08
C SER A 172 -33.46 -24.85 -20.32
N PRO A 173 -32.70 -25.40 -21.28
CA PRO A 173 -32.73 -26.82 -21.68
C PRO A 173 -32.29 -27.80 -20.58
N TYR A 174 -31.83 -27.29 -19.43
CA TYR A 174 -31.38 -28.09 -18.29
C TYR A 174 -32.51 -28.44 -17.30
N CYS A 175 -33.62 -27.69 -17.30
CA CYS A 175 -34.77 -28.01 -16.43
C CYS A 175 -35.65 -29.14 -16.99
N GLU A 176 -35.62 -29.39 -18.32
CA GLU A 176 -36.46 -30.41 -18.96
C GLU A 176 -36.06 -31.84 -18.56
N LYS A 177 -34.80 -32.06 -18.17
CA LYS A 177 -34.29 -33.38 -17.77
C LYS A 177 -34.67 -33.82 -16.35
N GLY A 178 -35.22 -32.92 -15.51
CA GLY A 178 -35.55 -33.20 -14.12
C GLY A 178 -36.99 -33.69 -13.87
N LEU A 179 -37.88 -33.63 -14.86
CA LEU A 179 -39.29 -34.02 -14.74
C LEU A 179 -39.58 -35.39 -15.37
N ILE A 180 -38.62 -36.31 -15.36
CA ILE A 180 -38.97 -37.74 -15.47
C ILE A 180 -39.53 -38.11 -14.10
N PHE A 181 -40.86 -38.03 -13.98
CA PHE A 181 -41.58 -38.70 -12.92
C PHE A 181 -41.24 -40.18 -13.03
N ASP A 182 -40.44 -40.70 -12.10
CA ASP A 182 -40.35 -42.15 -11.88
C ASP A 182 -41.75 -42.59 -11.43
N ASP A 183 -42.59 -42.95 -12.40
CA ASP A 183 -43.85 -43.65 -12.18
C ASP A 183 -43.51 -45.05 -11.68
N ASP A 184 -43.41 -45.17 -10.36
CA ASP A 184 -43.19 -46.41 -9.63
C ASP A 184 -44.51 -47.21 -9.60
N SER A 185 -44.99 -47.58 -10.78
CA SER A 185 -46.14 -48.48 -10.97
C SER A 185 -45.61 -49.90 -11.19
N LYS A 186 -45.68 -50.69 -10.12
CA LYS A 186 -45.43 -52.14 -10.11
C LYS A 186 -46.47 -52.86 -10.97
N ASP A 187 -46.00 -53.68 -11.92
CA ASP A 187 -46.75 -54.87 -12.37
C ASP A 187 -45.76 -56.02 -12.67
N ASP A 188 -45.81 -57.01 -11.78
CA ASP A 188 -45.24 -58.36 -11.95
C ASP A 188 -46.13 -59.16 -12.91
N PHE A 189 -45.58 -59.80 -13.95
CA PHE A 189 -46.05 -61.13 -14.41
C PHE A 189 -44.99 -61.86 -15.27
N ASN A 190 -44.70 -63.09 -14.86
CA ASN A 190 -43.68 -64.04 -15.33
C ASN A 190 -43.81 -64.51 -16.80
N THR A 191 -42.70 -64.98 -17.42
CA THR A 191 -42.49 -66.37 -17.94
C THR A 191 -41.03 -66.60 -18.44
N ASP A 192 -40.16 -67.12 -17.55
CA ASP A 192 -39.28 -68.32 -17.65
C ASP A 192 -38.38 -68.66 -18.89
N PRO A 193 -37.41 -69.63 -18.83
CA PRO A 193 -36.00 -69.40 -18.50
C PRO A 193 -34.97 -69.94 -19.54
N ASN A 194 -33.67 -69.81 -19.20
CA ASN A 194 -32.44 -70.41 -19.80
C ASN A 194 -31.68 -69.63 -20.88
N THR A 195 -30.51 -69.05 -20.51
CA THR A 195 -29.21 -69.68 -20.82
C THR A 195 -28.03 -68.99 -20.10
N SER A 196 -27.40 -69.77 -19.22
CA SER A 196 -26.00 -69.76 -18.78
C SER A 196 -24.99 -68.80 -19.46
N ARG A 197 -24.28 -67.96 -18.67
CA ARG A 197 -22.88 -68.18 -18.22
C ARG A 197 -22.14 -66.88 -17.83
N LYS A 198 -21.50 -66.97 -16.64
CA LYS A 198 -20.16 -66.46 -16.24
C LYS A 198 -19.98 -64.99 -15.79
N LYS A 199 -19.87 -64.89 -14.44
CA LYS A 199 -18.68 -64.57 -13.62
C LYS A 199 -18.18 -63.11 -13.50
N LYS A 200 -17.88 -62.77 -12.24
CA LYS A 200 -16.97 -61.73 -11.68
C LYS A 200 -17.52 -60.30 -11.67
N ASP A 201 -17.27 -59.44 -10.70
CA ASP A 201 -16.57 -59.48 -9.41
C ASP A 201 -16.92 -58.14 -8.70
N LYS A 202 -16.93 -58.15 -7.35
CA LYS A 202 -16.63 -57.02 -6.43
C LYS A 202 -17.61 -55.82 -6.40
N LEU A 203 -18.39 -55.68 -5.33
CA LEU A 203 -18.05 -54.96 -4.07
C LEU A 203 -18.00 -53.43 -4.23
N SER A 204 -19.07 -52.75 -3.81
CA SER A 204 -19.01 -51.87 -2.64
C SER A 204 -20.41 -51.53 -2.12
N LYS A 205 -20.52 -51.56 -0.79
CA LYS A 205 -21.70 -51.27 0.02
C LYS A 205 -22.17 -49.82 -0.21
N LYS A 206 -23.45 -49.63 -0.50
CA LYS A 206 -24.15 -48.35 -0.26
C LYS A 206 -24.98 -48.51 1.00
N GLU A 207 -24.36 -48.22 2.14
CA GLU A 207 -25.07 -48.04 3.40
C GLU A 207 -25.68 -46.64 3.43
N ARG A 208 -26.94 -46.61 3.85
CA ARG A 208 -27.73 -45.41 4.15
C ARG A 208 -27.09 -44.66 5.30
N GLY A 209 -26.98 -43.34 5.15
CA GLY A 209 -26.57 -42.45 6.23
C GLY A 209 -27.04 -41.04 5.92
N GLY A 210 -28.27 -40.71 6.35
CA GLY A 210 -28.64 -39.32 6.57
C GLY A 210 -27.73 -38.77 7.66
N SER A 211 -26.96 -37.74 7.33
CA SER A 211 -26.21 -36.99 8.32
C SER A 211 -26.39 -35.51 8.02
N PHE A 212 -27.24 -34.92 8.84
CA PHE A 212 -27.37 -33.49 9.07
C PHE A 212 -26.07 -33.00 9.71
N SER A 213 -25.32 -32.15 9.01
CA SER A 213 -24.17 -31.44 9.57
C SER A 213 -24.41 -29.94 9.48
N TYR A 214 -24.61 -29.33 10.64
CA TYR A 214 -24.52 -27.89 10.87
C TYR A 214 -23.15 -27.33 10.45
N LEU A 215 -23.18 -26.10 9.93
CA LEU A 215 -22.14 -25.07 9.91
C LEU A 215 -20.69 -25.53 9.71
N ASN A 216 -20.18 -25.40 8.48
CA ASN A 216 -19.05 -24.51 8.20
C ASN A 216 -18.80 -24.50 6.68
N SER A 217 -18.86 -23.34 6.03
CA SER A 217 -18.18 -23.14 4.76
C SER A 217 -17.75 -21.70 4.61
N GLU A 218 -16.49 -21.47 4.94
CA GLU A 218 -15.68 -20.43 4.32
C GLU A 218 -15.96 -20.43 2.81
N THR A 219 -16.39 -19.28 2.30
CA THR A 219 -16.57 -18.98 0.89
C THR A 219 -15.32 -19.33 0.09
N LYS A 220 -15.31 -20.51 -0.51
CA LYS A 220 -14.26 -21.01 -1.41
C LYS A 220 -14.82 -20.99 -2.83
N TRP A 221 -14.47 -19.94 -3.58
CA TRP A 221 -14.95 -19.67 -4.95
C TRP A 221 -14.28 -20.52 -6.02
N GLU A 222 -14.31 -21.84 -5.89
CA GLU A 222 -13.76 -22.76 -6.87
C GLU A 222 -14.78 -23.88 -7.15
N THR A 223 -15.76 -23.59 -8.00
CA THR A 223 -16.48 -24.62 -8.75
C THR A 223 -16.39 -24.26 -10.23
N SER A 224 -15.56 -25.03 -10.94
CA SER A 224 -15.48 -25.06 -12.42
C SER A 224 -16.61 -25.91 -13.02
N ASP A 225 -17.73 -26.02 -12.32
CA ASP A 225 -18.90 -26.76 -12.75
C ASP A 225 -19.92 -25.76 -13.25
N ASN A 226 -20.53 -26.08 -14.40
CA ASN A 226 -21.46 -25.20 -15.08
C ASN A 226 -22.57 -24.80 -14.08
N PRO A 227 -22.75 -23.50 -13.77
CA PRO A 227 -23.60 -23.03 -12.67
C PRO A 227 -25.09 -23.36 -12.86
N GLU A 228 -25.48 -23.87 -14.04
CA GLU A 228 -26.84 -24.30 -14.38
C GLU A 228 -27.15 -25.77 -14.00
N THR A 229 -26.16 -26.53 -13.52
CA THR A 229 -26.33 -27.96 -13.20
C THR A 229 -27.29 -28.19 -12.03
N ASP A 230 -27.40 -27.22 -11.12
CA ASP A 230 -28.40 -27.19 -10.06
C ASP A 230 -29.19 -25.87 -10.14
N SER A 231 -30.42 -25.98 -10.67
CA SER A 231 -31.28 -24.81 -10.89
C SER A 231 -31.71 -24.12 -9.59
N PHE A 232 -31.81 -24.84 -8.46
CA PHE A 232 -32.20 -24.24 -7.19
C PHE A 232 -31.04 -23.46 -6.56
N SER A 233 -29.84 -24.04 -6.55
CA SER A 233 -28.62 -23.34 -6.10
C SER A 233 -28.29 -22.12 -6.96
N TYR A 234 -28.57 -22.17 -8.26
CA TYR A 234 -28.38 -21.02 -9.16
C TYR A 234 -29.38 -19.89 -8.90
N ILE A 235 -30.65 -20.21 -8.66
CA ILE A 235 -31.67 -19.21 -8.29
C ILE A 235 -31.32 -18.57 -6.95
N GLU A 236 -30.85 -19.34 -5.97
CA GLU A 236 -30.37 -18.80 -4.69
C GLU A 236 -29.21 -17.83 -4.88
N LEU A 237 -28.23 -18.17 -5.73
CA LEU A 237 -27.09 -17.30 -6.06
C LEU A 237 -27.53 -15.99 -6.74
N ILE A 238 -28.51 -16.06 -7.66
CA ILE A 238 -29.08 -14.87 -8.29
C ILE A 238 -29.79 -14.00 -7.23
N ILE A 239 -30.61 -14.59 -6.37
CA ILE A 239 -31.32 -13.87 -5.31
C ILE A 239 -30.34 -13.23 -4.32
N GLU A 240 -29.29 -13.95 -3.91
CA GLU A 240 -28.22 -13.43 -3.04
C GLU A 240 -27.51 -12.24 -3.70
N SER A 241 -27.18 -12.34 -4.99
CA SER A 241 -26.56 -11.24 -5.73
C SER A 241 -27.48 -10.03 -5.89
N LEU A 242 -28.80 -10.23 -6.09
CA LEU A 242 -29.79 -9.15 -6.13
C LEU A 242 -29.99 -8.48 -4.75
N LEU A 243 -29.86 -9.26 -3.67
CA LEU A 243 -29.88 -8.76 -2.30
C LEU A 243 -28.65 -7.89 -2.01
N LEU A 244 -27.46 -8.31 -2.43
CA LEU A 244 -26.23 -7.50 -2.30
C LEU A 244 -26.30 -6.16 -3.03
N LEU A 245 -27.14 -6.05 -4.06
CA LEU A 245 -27.32 -4.83 -4.82
C LEU A 245 -28.40 -3.90 -4.22
N ASP A 246 -29.04 -4.29 -3.11
CA ASP A 246 -30.22 -3.62 -2.50
C ASP A 246 -31.37 -3.38 -3.50
N LYS A 247 -31.41 -4.20 -4.55
CA LYS A 247 -32.36 -4.15 -5.67
C LYS A 247 -33.33 -5.34 -5.67
N ALA A 248 -33.36 -6.10 -4.58
CA ALA A 248 -34.27 -7.22 -4.41
C ALA A 248 -35.75 -6.80 -4.55
N GLY A 249 -36.13 -5.61 -4.04
CA GLY A 249 -37.50 -5.09 -4.16
C GLY A 249 -37.95 -4.91 -5.62
N ASP A 250 -37.10 -4.32 -6.46
CA ASP A 250 -37.40 -4.11 -7.89
C ASP A 250 -37.55 -5.45 -8.64
N ALA A 251 -36.76 -6.46 -8.28
CA ALA A 251 -36.89 -7.81 -8.85
C ALA A 251 -38.18 -8.52 -8.39
N VAL A 252 -38.59 -8.32 -7.14
CA VAL A 252 -39.84 -8.88 -6.59
C VAL A 252 -41.08 -8.19 -7.14
N ASP A 253 -41.03 -6.88 -7.39
CA ASP A 253 -42.14 -6.14 -7.98
C ASP A 253 -42.34 -6.51 -9.45
N VAL A 254 -41.25 -6.66 -10.22
CA VAL A 254 -41.31 -7.11 -11.63
C VAL A 254 -41.85 -8.54 -11.74
N THR A 255 -41.43 -9.45 -10.86
CA THR A 255 -41.96 -10.83 -10.82
C THR A 255 -43.39 -10.90 -10.28
N SER A 256 -43.75 -10.05 -9.30
CA SER A 256 -45.12 -9.96 -8.75
C SER A 256 -46.12 -9.34 -9.72
N PHE A 257 -45.68 -8.46 -10.63
CA PHE A 257 -46.54 -7.90 -11.69
C PHE A 257 -46.99 -8.98 -12.70
N PHE A 258 -46.20 -10.05 -12.86
CA PHE A 258 -46.52 -11.19 -13.74
C PHE A 258 -47.14 -12.39 -13.00
N TYR A 259 -46.81 -12.63 -11.73
CA TYR A 259 -47.36 -13.73 -10.93
C TYR A 259 -48.36 -13.24 -9.88
N CYS A 260 -49.63 -13.14 -10.26
CA CYS A 260 -50.71 -12.95 -9.31
C CYS A 260 -50.89 -14.21 -8.43
N ARG A 261 -50.45 -14.08 -7.16
CA ARG A 261 -50.96 -14.66 -5.90
C ARG A 261 -50.30 -15.82 -5.13
N PRO A 262 -49.66 -16.88 -5.67
CA PRO A 262 -49.17 -17.95 -4.78
C PRO A 262 -47.70 -17.82 -4.37
N PHE A 263 -46.83 -17.25 -5.20
CA PHE A 263 -45.38 -17.21 -4.94
C PHE A 263 -44.90 -15.99 -4.13
N SER A 264 -45.65 -14.89 -4.16
CA SER A 264 -45.32 -13.68 -3.39
C SER A 264 -45.25 -13.96 -1.88
N CYS A 265 -46.08 -14.87 -1.36
CA CYS A 265 -46.05 -15.28 0.05
C CYS A 265 -44.80 -16.08 0.44
N ILE A 266 -44.28 -16.94 -0.44
CA ILE A 266 -43.11 -17.77 -0.14
C ILE A 266 -41.84 -16.93 -0.17
N LEU A 267 -41.74 -16.02 -1.14
CA LEU A 267 -40.60 -15.12 -1.27
C LEU A 267 -40.59 -14.06 -0.14
N TYR A 268 -41.75 -13.51 0.24
CA TYR A 268 -41.85 -12.63 1.41
C TYR A 268 -41.47 -13.35 2.71
N PHE A 269 -41.84 -14.62 2.86
CA PHE A 269 -41.46 -15.40 4.05
C PHE A 269 -39.95 -15.63 4.10
N TYR A 270 -39.32 -15.95 2.97
CA TYR A 270 -37.87 -16.15 2.89
C TYR A 270 -37.09 -14.85 3.12
N VAL A 271 -37.52 -13.74 2.50
CA VAL A 271 -36.90 -12.43 2.68
C VAL A 271 -37.08 -11.94 4.12
N CYS A 272 -38.27 -12.06 4.71
CA CYS A 272 -38.50 -11.68 6.11
C CYS A 272 -37.74 -12.57 7.10
N PHE A 273 -37.64 -13.87 6.85
CA PHE A 273 -36.89 -14.79 7.71
C PHE A 273 -35.40 -14.47 7.67
N PHE A 274 -34.83 -14.23 6.49
CA PHE A 274 -33.41 -13.93 6.32
C PHE A 274 -33.01 -12.54 6.85
N PHE A 275 -33.87 -11.54 6.68
CA PHE A 275 -33.65 -10.20 7.24
C PHE A 275 -33.66 -10.21 8.78
N PHE A 276 -34.42 -11.13 9.39
CA PHE A 276 -34.47 -11.30 10.83
C PHE A 276 -33.25 -12.04 11.39
N THR A 277 -32.66 -12.98 10.63
CA THR A 277 -31.42 -13.68 11.04
C THR A 277 -30.16 -12.85 10.87
N TYR A 278 -30.14 -11.87 9.96
CA TYR A 278 -28.93 -11.06 9.69
C TYR A 278 -28.83 -9.78 10.56
N ASN A 279 -29.91 -9.40 11.26
CA ASN A 279 -29.96 -8.21 12.13
C ASN A 279 -29.98 -8.54 13.65
N SER A 280 -29.67 -9.77 14.04
CA SER A 280 -29.54 -10.18 15.46
C SER A 280 -28.18 -10.80 15.74
#